data_AF-A0A066W898-F1
#
_entry.id   AF-A0A066W898-F1
#
_cell.length_a   1.000
_cell.length_b   1.000
_cell.length_c   1.000
_cell.angle_alpha   90.00
_cell.angle_beta   90.00
_cell.angle_gamma   90.00
#
_symmetry.space_group_name_H-M   'P 1'
#
loop_
_entity.id
_entity.type
_entity.pdbx_description
1 polymer ?
#
loop_
_entity_poly.entity_id
_entity_poly.type
_entity_poly.pdbx_seq_one_letter_code
_entity_poly.pdbx_strand_id
1 'polypeptide(L)'
;SERTRISGTAADLLNSVAPRLADRFDPLIPVFLPALLQLCARTNKVALKRAQKTLLLICAYCRLPSSLLPFFREAAKDKVPSLRAVAVECTLALVNGMGVNGSEKDQERLGRRGVPDAVEAILRSGATDASVEVRSLSKKLFGAYMASMPERVEA
;
A
#
# COMPACT_ATOMS: atom_id res chain seq x y z
N SER A 1 16.50 -6.57 -20.61
CA SER A 1 16.61 -5.17 -21.07
C SER A 1 17.26 -4.34 -19.96
N GLU A 2 18.15 -3.44 -20.32
CA GLU A 2 18.87 -2.52 -19.43
C GLU A 2 17.91 -1.71 -18.53
N ARG A 3 16.73 -1.36 -19.06
CA ARG A 3 15.63 -0.74 -18.32
C ARG A 3 15.07 -1.61 -17.19
N THR A 4 15.08 -2.95 -17.35
CA THR A 4 14.69 -3.93 -16.32
C THR A 4 15.77 -4.07 -15.24
N ARG A 5 17.05 -3.93 -15.61
CA ARG A 5 18.18 -3.90 -14.66
C ARG A 5 18.16 -2.63 -13.82
N ILE A 6 17.97 -1.47 -14.45
CA ILE A 6 17.88 -0.16 -13.77
C ILE A 6 16.68 -0.12 -12.82
N SER A 7 15.52 -0.67 -13.22
CA SER A 7 14.38 -0.81 -12.29
C SER A 7 14.66 -1.76 -11.11
N GLY A 8 15.52 -2.76 -11.30
CA GLY A 8 15.95 -3.67 -10.24
C GLY A 8 16.84 -2.96 -9.22
N THR A 9 17.91 -2.29 -9.70
CA THR A 9 18.84 -1.56 -8.83
C THR A 9 18.18 -0.39 -8.11
N ALA A 10 17.24 0.30 -8.74
CA ALA A 10 16.46 1.36 -8.09
C ALA A 10 15.54 0.80 -6.98
N ALA A 11 14.91 -0.35 -7.20
CA ALA A 11 14.14 -1.04 -6.17
C ALA A 11 15.02 -1.50 -5.01
N ASP A 12 16.22 -2.03 -5.29
CA ASP A 12 17.18 -2.46 -4.26
C ASP A 12 17.71 -1.28 -3.42
N LEU A 13 17.92 -0.12 -4.05
CA LEU A 13 18.26 1.12 -3.36
C LEU A 13 17.13 1.58 -2.44
N LEU A 14 15.89 1.61 -2.94
CA LEU A 14 14.73 1.98 -2.13
C LEU A 14 14.54 1.03 -0.94
N ASN A 15 14.75 -0.27 -1.14
CA ASN A 15 14.71 -1.26 -0.07
C ASN A 15 15.76 -1.00 1.03
N SER A 16 16.91 -0.44 0.66
CA SER A 16 18.00 -0.12 1.59
C SER A 16 17.83 1.25 2.27
N VAL A 17 17.19 2.21 1.60
CA VAL A 17 17.10 3.61 2.03
C VAL A 17 15.79 3.92 2.77
N ALA A 18 14.67 3.30 2.39
CA ALA A 18 13.37 3.55 3.02
C ALA A 18 13.38 3.33 4.56
N PRO A 19 14.00 2.26 5.12
CA PRO A 19 14.08 2.08 6.57
C PRO A 19 14.86 3.19 7.29
N ARG A 20 15.81 3.82 6.60
CA ARG A 20 16.67 4.88 7.16
C ARG A 20 16.02 6.25 7.06
N LEU A 21 15.20 6.47 6.03
CA LEU A 21 14.50 7.74 5.83
C LEU A 21 13.21 7.83 6.65
N ALA A 22 12.45 6.73 6.77
CA ALA A 22 11.16 6.69 7.46
C ALA A 22 10.26 7.88 7.05
N ASP A 23 9.93 8.77 7.99
CA ASP A 23 9.15 10.00 7.75
C ASP A 23 9.75 10.90 6.65
N ARG A 24 11.08 10.92 6.48
CA ARG A 24 11.76 11.74 5.46
C ARG A 24 11.59 11.20 4.03
N PHE A 25 10.94 10.05 3.87
CA PHE A 25 10.64 9.49 2.56
C PHE A 25 9.49 10.22 1.85
N ASP A 26 8.69 11.01 2.58
CA ASP A 26 7.48 11.65 2.05
C ASP A 26 7.68 12.42 0.73
N PRO A 27 8.70 13.29 0.58
CA PRO A 27 8.92 14.02 -0.67
C PRO A 27 9.27 13.12 -1.88
N LEU A 28 9.70 11.88 -1.62
CA LEU A 28 10.11 10.92 -2.65
C LEU A 28 8.94 10.06 -3.14
N ILE A 29 7.83 10.01 -2.40
CA ILE A 29 6.62 9.25 -2.76
C ILE A 29 6.12 9.60 -4.16
N PRO A 30 5.85 10.87 -4.52
CA PRO A 30 5.32 11.21 -5.85
C PRO A 30 6.29 10.86 -6.99
N VAL A 31 7.59 10.73 -6.70
CA VAL A 31 8.63 10.38 -7.68
C VAL A 31 8.67 8.88 -7.95
N PHE A 32 8.67 8.06 -6.90
CA PHE A 32 8.90 6.61 -7.05
C PHE A 32 7.62 5.78 -7.07
N LEU A 33 6.59 6.17 -6.34
CA LEU A 33 5.40 5.33 -6.16
C LEU A 33 4.64 5.07 -7.47
N PRO A 34 4.42 6.06 -8.36
CA PRO A 34 3.78 5.82 -9.65
C PRO A 34 4.55 4.80 -10.51
N ALA A 35 5.88 4.91 -10.55
CA ALA A 35 6.72 4.00 -11.34
C ALA A 35 6.66 2.57 -10.81
N LEU A 36 6.67 2.38 -9.49
CA LEU A 36 6.54 1.07 -8.85
C LEU A 36 5.17 0.45 -9.13
N LEU A 37 4.08 1.21 -9.01
CA LEU A 37 2.73 0.73 -9.34
C LEU A 37 2.59 0.35 -10.82
N GLN A 38 3.19 1.12 -11.73
CA GLN A 38 3.22 0.79 -13.15
C GLN A 38 3.99 -0.51 -13.44
N LEU A 39 5.01 -0.86 -12.65
CA LEU A 39 5.67 -2.17 -12.76
C LEU A 39 4.76 -3.31 -12.30
N CYS A 40 3.89 -3.08 -11.31
CA CYS A 40 2.91 -4.06 -10.85
C CYS A 40 1.76 -4.32 -11.83
N ALA A 41 1.51 -3.39 -12.77
CA ALA A 41 0.53 -3.55 -13.84
C ALA A 41 1.04 -4.39 -15.04
N ARG A 42 2.34 -4.71 -15.10
CA ARG A 42 2.96 -5.42 -16.24
C ARG A 42 2.90 -6.94 -16.07
N THR A 43 2.90 -7.65 -17.20
CA THR A 43 2.81 -9.13 -17.26
C THR A 43 4.10 -9.86 -16.85
N ASN A 44 5.20 -9.15 -16.58
CA ASN A 44 6.43 -9.77 -16.11
C ASN A 44 6.34 -10.04 -14.59
N LYS A 45 6.04 -11.30 -14.24
CA LYS A 45 5.90 -11.77 -12.84
C LYS A 45 7.09 -11.42 -11.95
N VAL A 46 8.32 -11.46 -12.48
CA VAL A 46 9.53 -11.14 -11.71
C VAL A 46 9.61 -9.65 -11.39
N ALA A 47 9.37 -8.79 -12.39
CA ALA A 47 9.36 -7.34 -12.18
C ALA A 47 8.24 -6.92 -11.23
N LEU A 48 7.06 -7.50 -11.39
CA LEU A 48 5.91 -7.29 -10.51
C LEU A 48 6.25 -7.64 -9.06
N LYS A 49 6.78 -8.85 -8.81
CA LYS A 49 7.08 -9.30 -7.44
C LYS A 49 8.15 -8.44 -6.76
N ARG A 50 9.13 -7.93 -7.51
CA ARG A 50 10.13 -6.99 -6.98
C ARG A 50 9.53 -5.63 -6.64
N ALA A 51 8.71 -5.08 -7.52
CA ALA A 51 8.03 -3.80 -7.28
C ALA A 51 7.06 -3.90 -6.09
N GLN A 52 6.26 -4.97 -6.04
CA GLN A 52 5.36 -5.29 -4.92
C GLN A 52 6.13 -5.36 -3.59
N LYS A 53 7.24 -6.10 -3.53
CA LYS A 53 8.09 -6.18 -2.33
C LYS A 53 8.58 -4.80 -1.88
N THR A 54 8.97 -3.95 -2.83
CA THR A 54 9.46 -2.60 -2.56
C THR A 54 8.36 -1.70 -2.01
N LEU A 55 7.16 -1.76 -2.58
CA LEU A 55 5.98 -1.04 -2.08
C LEU A 55 5.62 -1.45 -0.65
N LEU A 56 5.60 -2.76 -0.37
CA LEU A 56 5.34 -3.28 0.97
C LEU A 56 6.39 -2.82 1.99
N LEU A 57 7.65 -2.74 1.58
CA LEU A 57 8.74 -2.24 2.42
C LEU A 57 8.54 -0.75 2.74
N ILE A 58 8.23 0.07 1.73
CA ILE A 58 7.90 1.49 1.93
C ILE A 58 6.73 1.63 2.92
N CYS A 59 5.69 0.81 2.78
CA CYS A 59 4.55 0.82 3.70
C CYS A 59 4.97 0.48 5.14
N ALA A 60 5.76 -0.58 5.32
CA ALA A 60 6.16 -1.07 6.64
C ALA A 60 7.05 -0.09 7.41
N TYR A 61 7.98 0.59 6.70
CA TYR A 61 9.00 1.43 7.33
C TYR A 61 8.70 2.92 7.30
N CYS A 62 8.05 3.44 6.25
CA CYS A 62 7.80 4.87 6.15
C CYS A 62 6.51 5.28 6.87
N ARG A 63 5.46 4.44 6.84
CA ARG A 63 4.19 4.68 7.57
C ARG A 63 3.58 6.07 7.32
N LEU A 64 3.46 6.41 6.04
CA LEU A 64 2.96 7.71 5.55
C LEU A 64 1.58 7.56 4.89
N PRO A 65 0.49 7.31 5.64
CA PRO A 65 -0.79 6.93 5.07
C PRO A 65 -1.40 8.05 4.22
N SER A 66 -1.30 9.31 4.65
CA SER A 66 -1.84 10.46 3.92
C SER A 66 -1.24 10.63 2.52
N SER A 67 0.04 10.26 2.36
CA SER A 67 0.76 10.38 1.08
C SER A 67 0.67 9.13 0.22
N LEU A 68 0.57 7.94 0.83
CA LEU A 68 0.55 6.66 0.11
C LEU A 68 -0.87 6.27 -0.37
N LEU A 69 -1.89 6.46 0.47
CA LEU A 69 -3.25 5.99 0.20
C LEU A 69 -3.89 6.59 -1.06
N PRO A 70 -3.66 7.86 -1.45
CA PRO A 70 -4.20 8.39 -2.71
C PRO A 70 -3.80 7.57 -3.93
N PHE A 71 -2.55 7.09 -3.98
CA PHE A 71 -2.06 6.27 -5.09
C PHE A 71 -2.62 4.85 -5.05
N PHE A 72 -2.75 4.25 -3.87
CA PHE A 72 -3.35 2.93 -3.73
C PHE A 72 -4.85 2.96 -4.04
N ARG A 73 -5.56 4.03 -3.66
CA ARG A 73 -6.96 4.22 -4.02
C ARG A 73 -7.18 4.25 -5.52
N GLU A 74 -6.28 4.87 -6.27
CA GLU A 74 -6.37 4.88 -7.73
C GLU A 74 -6.00 3.52 -8.32
N ALA A 75 -4.92 2.90 -7.85
CA ALA A 75 -4.49 1.57 -8.28
C ALA A 75 -5.54 0.48 -7.99
N ALA A 76 -6.33 0.62 -6.92
CA ALA A 76 -7.41 -0.29 -6.56
C ALA A 76 -8.58 -0.29 -7.57
N LYS A 77 -8.67 0.71 -8.45
CA LYS A 77 -9.70 0.80 -9.50
C LYS A 77 -9.19 0.34 -10.88
N ASP A 78 -7.93 -0.04 -10.99
CA ASP A 78 -7.32 -0.37 -12.27
C ASP A 78 -7.94 -1.64 -12.88
N LYS A 79 -8.00 -1.71 -14.22
CA LYS A 79 -8.49 -2.90 -14.93
C LYS A 79 -7.66 -4.15 -14.65
N VAL A 80 -6.37 -3.99 -14.32
CA VAL A 80 -5.43 -5.09 -14.08
C VAL A 80 -5.61 -5.66 -12.66
N PRO A 81 -6.05 -6.93 -12.51
CA PRO A 81 -6.33 -7.51 -11.19
C PRO A 81 -5.12 -7.56 -10.26
N SER A 82 -3.91 -7.78 -10.80
CA SER A 82 -2.70 -7.82 -9.99
C SER A 82 -2.33 -6.47 -9.39
N LEU A 83 -2.61 -5.36 -10.10
CA LEU A 83 -2.38 -4.02 -9.56
C LEU A 83 -3.38 -3.71 -8.44
N ARG A 84 -4.65 -4.07 -8.63
CA ARG A 84 -5.67 -3.95 -7.56
C ARG A 84 -5.28 -4.75 -6.31
N ALA A 85 -4.80 -5.99 -6.49
CA ALA A 85 -4.35 -6.82 -5.38
C ALA A 85 -3.17 -6.18 -4.61
N VAL A 86 -2.17 -5.64 -5.34
CA VAL A 86 -1.05 -4.92 -4.73
C VAL A 86 -1.52 -3.70 -3.93
N ALA A 87 -2.49 -2.93 -4.45
CA ALA A 87 -3.02 -1.78 -3.75
C ALA A 87 -3.69 -2.14 -2.41
N VAL A 88 -4.53 -3.19 -2.42
CA VAL A 88 -5.19 -3.69 -1.19
C VAL A 88 -4.16 -4.24 -0.20
N GLU A 89 -3.17 -5.00 -0.69
CA GLU A 89 -2.13 -5.58 0.17
C GLU A 89 -1.23 -4.51 0.82
N CYS A 90 -0.84 -3.48 0.06
CA CYS A 90 -0.07 -2.36 0.60
C CYS A 90 -0.86 -1.58 1.65
N THR A 91 -2.17 -1.40 1.42
CA THR A 91 -3.08 -0.78 2.39
C THR A 91 -3.19 -1.62 3.66
N LEU A 92 -3.31 -2.95 3.53
CA LEU A 92 -3.30 -3.88 4.66
C LEU A 92 -1.99 -3.81 5.44
N ALA A 93 -0.85 -3.74 4.76
CA ALA A 93 0.45 -3.61 5.40
C ALA A 93 0.58 -2.30 6.19
N LEU A 94 0.08 -1.19 5.63
CA LEU A 94 0.02 0.11 6.34
C LEU A 94 -0.86 0.02 7.59
N VAL A 95 -2.11 -0.46 7.46
CA VAL A 95 -3.05 -0.55 8.59
C VAL A 95 -2.50 -1.47 9.68
N ASN A 96 -1.96 -2.64 9.33
CA ASN A 96 -1.37 -3.55 10.31
C ASN A 96 -0.15 -2.96 11.02
N GLY A 97 0.71 -2.23 10.30
CA GLY A 97 1.93 -1.65 10.85
C GLY A 97 1.69 -0.40 11.70
N MET A 98 0.55 0.27 11.49
CA MET A 98 0.21 1.54 12.15
C MET A 98 -0.92 1.44 13.17
N GLY A 99 -1.77 0.42 13.07
CA GLY A 99 -2.89 0.19 13.96
C GLY A 99 -2.46 -0.43 15.28
N VAL A 100 -3.02 -1.59 15.63
CA VAL A 100 -2.76 -2.26 16.92
C VAL A 100 -1.27 -2.53 17.17
N ASN A 101 -0.48 -2.78 16.12
CA ASN A 101 0.96 -3.03 16.25
C ASN A 101 1.82 -1.75 16.12
N GLY A 102 1.20 -0.60 15.88
CA GLY A 102 1.88 0.68 15.68
C GLY A 102 2.17 1.43 16.98
N SER A 103 2.97 2.48 16.89
CA SER A 103 3.13 3.44 18.00
C SER A 103 1.89 4.33 18.16
N GLU A 104 1.73 5.03 19.29
CA GLU A 104 0.65 6.02 19.47
C GLU A 104 0.61 7.06 18.34
N LYS A 105 1.79 7.53 17.91
CA LYS A 105 1.93 8.46 16.78
C LYS A 105 1.45 7.85 15.46
N ASP A 106 1.68 6.56 15.25
CA ASP A 106 1.20 5.85 14.05
C ASP A 106 -0.33 5.71 14.09
N GLN A 107 -0.90 5.38 15.25
CA GLN A 107 -2.34 5.28 15.44
C GLN A 107 -3.03 6.64 15.22
N GLU A 108 -2.47 7.73 15.77
CA GLU A 108 -2.94 9.10 15.53
C GLU A 108 -2.94 9.41 14.03
N ARG A 109 -1.84 9.11 13.31
CA ARG A 109 -1.75 9.30 11.86
C ARG A 109 -2.76 8.49 11.08
N LEU A 110 -3.06 7.28 11.55
CA LEU A 110 -4.06 6.40 10.93
C LEU A 110 -5.48 6.96 11.13
N GLY A 111 -5.77 7.57 12.28
CA GLY A 111 -7.04 8.25 12.58
C GLY A 111 -7.19 9.66 11.99
N ARG A 112 -6.16 10.22 11.34
CA ARG A 112 -6.23 11.57 10.75
C ARG A 112 -7.33 11.68 9.70
N ARG A 113 -7.98 12.84 9.66
CA ARG A 113 -9.07 13.15 8.73
C ARG A 113 -8.73 12.72 7.29
N GLY A 114 -9.63 11.94 6.69
CA GLY A 114 -9.52 11.44 5.32
C GLY A 114 -8.69 10.16 5.14
N VAL A 115 -7.84 9.78 6.11
CA VAL A 115 -7.11 8.50 6.05
C VAL A 115 -8.07 7.30 6.19
N PRO A 116 -8.94 7.26 7.22
CA PRO A 116 -9.95 6.21 7.33
C PRO A 116 -10.86 6.09 6.09
N ASP A 117 -11.32 7.22 5.55
CA ASP A 117 -12.19 7.25 4.35
C ASP A 117 -11.47 6.72 3.10
N ALA A 118 -10.16 6.95 2.97
CA ALA A 118 -9.36 6.39 1.89
C ALA A 118 -9.20 4.87 2.02
N VAL A 119 -8.99 4.35 3.24
CA VAL A 119 -8.94 2.90 3.51
C VAL A 119 -10.30 2.27 3.18
N GLU A 120 -11.40 2.87 3.62
CA GLU A 120 -12.75 2.38 3.32
C GLU A 120 -13.05 2.39 1.82
N ALA A 121 -12.62 3.43 1.08
CA ALA A 121 -12.80 3.47 -0.36
C ALA A 121 -12.09 2.30 -1.07
N ILE A 122 -10.87 1.97 -0.63
CA ILE A 122 -10.11 0.81 -1.14
C ILE A 122 -10.84 -0.49 -0.75
N LEU A 123 -11.29 -0.60 0.49
CA LEU A 123 -12.01 -1.76 0.98
C LEU A 123 -13.30 -2.03 0.20
N ARG A 124 -14.11 -0.99 -0.04
CA ARG A 124 -15.34 -1.05 -0.84
C ARG A 124 -15.04 -1.50 -2.28
N SER A 125 -13.95 -1.03 -2.87
CA SER A 125 -13.55 -1.44 -4.22
C SER A 125 -13.14 -2.92 -4.31
N GLY A 126 -12.53 -3.46 -3.25
CA GLY A 126 -12.02 -4.83 -3.24
C GLY A 126 -12.99 -5.88 -2.69
N ALA A 127 -13.99 -5.49 -1.90
CA ALA A 127 -14.93 -6.40 -1.23
C ALA A 127 -15.73 -7.27 -2.21
N THR A 128 -16.13 -6.72 -3.35
CA THR A 128 -16.93 -7.38 -4.39
C THR A 128 -16.13 -7.59 -5.69
N ASP A 129 -14.80 -7.55 -5.61
CA ASP A 129 -13.93 -7.66 -6.79
C ASP A 129 -14.09 -9.01 -7.53
N ALA A 130 -14.00 -8.98 -8.86
CA ALA A 130 -14.04 -10.18 -9.69
C ALA A 130 -12.89 -11.17 -9.35
N SER A 131 -11.74 -10.67 -8.90
CA SER A 131 -10.60 -11.48 -8.49
C SER A 131 -10.78 -12.03 -7.08
N VAL A 132 -10.63 -13.36 -6.94
CA VAL A 132 -10.63 -14.05 -5.64
C VAL A 132 -9.51 -13.54 -4.72
N GLU A 133 -8.34 -13.26 -5.29
CA GLU A 133 -7.18 -12.75 -4.53
C GLU A 133 -7.47 -11.39 -3.92
N VAL A 134 -8.06 -10.47 -4.69
CA VAL A 134 -8.42 -9.13 -4.23
C VAL A 134 -9.46 -9.20 -3.11
N ARG A 135 -10.50 -10.03 -3.26
CA ARG A 135 -11.51 -10.23 -2.20
C ARG A 135 -10.91 -10.82 -0.94
N SER A 136 -10.02 -11.80 -1.07
CA SER A 136 -9.32 -12.41 0.08
C SER A 136 -8.47 -11.40 0.85
N LEU A 137 -7.71 -10.57 0.13
CA LEU A 137 -6.92 -9.49 0.73
C LEU A 137 -7.82 -8.43 1.37
N SER A 138 -8.94 -8.08 0.74
CA SER A 138 -9.89 -7.09 1.25
C SER A 138 -10.56 -7.56 2.54
N LYS A 139 -10.87 -8.86 2.66
CA LYS A 139 -11.36 -9.44 3.92
C LYS A 139 -10.34 -9.32 5.05
N LYS A 140 -9.05 -9.53 4.75
CA LYS A 140 -7.97 -9.34 5.73
C LYS A 140 -7.82 -7.87 6.11
N LEU A 141 -7.88 -6.97 5.13
CA LEU A 141 -7.87 -5.52 5.36
C LEU A 141 -9.03 -5.10 6.25
N PHE A 142 -10.23 -5.64 6.03
CA PHE A 142 -11.38 -5.38 6.89
C PHE A 142 -11.12 -5.78 8.34
N GLY A 143 -10.61 -6.99 8.57
CA GLY A 143 -10.25 -7.43 9.92
C GLY A 143 -9.23 -6.52 10.60
N ALA A 144 -8.18 -6.11 9.88
CA ALA A 144 -7.18 -5.18 10.39
C ALA A 144 -7.76 -3.79 10.67
N TYR A 145 -8.65 -3.31 9.80
CA TYR A 145 -9.34 -2.03 9.94
C TYR A 145 -10.22 -2.02 11.20
N MET A 146 -11.07 -3.05 11.38
CA MET A 146 -11.94 -3.15 12.57
C MET A 146 -11.14 -3.19 13.87
N ALA A 147 -10.01 -3.92 13.88
CA ALA A 147 -9.16 -3.99 15.07
C ALA A 147 -8.48 -2.65 15.39
N SER A 148 -8.21 -1.82 14.37
CA SER A 148 -7.46 -0.58 14.52
C SER A 148 -8.34 0.66 14.68
N MET A 149 -9.62 0.58 14.29
CA MET A 149 -10.62 1.66 14.37
C MET A 149 -12.01 1.08 14.71
N PRO A 150 -12.19 0.50 15.91
CA PRO A 150 -13.44 -0.13 16.29
C PRO A 150 -14.63 0.83 16.22
N GLU A 151 -14.42 2.12 16.51
CA GLU A 151 -15.44 3.17 16.53
C GLU A 151 -16.09 3.45 15.16
N ARG A 152 -15.47 3.04 14.05
CA ARG A 152 -16.01 3.26 12.69
C ARG A 152 -16.79 2.07 12.15
N VAL A 153 -16.84 0.96 12.88
CA VAL A 153 -17.51 -0.27 12.43
C VAL A 153 -18.96 -0.33 12.92
N GLU A 154 -19.27 0.34 14.03
CA GLU A 154 -20.59 0.33 14.66
C GLU A 154 -21.51 1.48 14.20
N ALA A 155 -21.12 2.22 13.16
CA ALA A 155 -21.87 3.37 12.60
C ALA A 155 -22.61 3.03 11.30
#